data_AF-A0A7V6Y611-F1
#
_entry.id   AF-A0A7V6Y611-F1
#
_cell.length_a   1.000
_cell.length_b   1.000
_cell.length_c   1.000
_cell.angle_alpha   90.00
_cell.angle_beta   90.00
_cell.angle_gamma   90.00
#
_symmetry.space_group_name_H-M   'P 1'
#
loop_
_entity.id
_entity.type
_entity.pdbx_description
1 polymer ?
#
loop_
_entity_poly.entity_id
_entity_poly.type
_entity_poly.pdbx_seq_one_letter_code
_entity_poly.pdbx_strand_id
1 'polypeptide(L)'
;MNEKIKVPKCFICLDRGFILYRKYEGEYVAHCSCKAGQQYIYDGSQSSKKSPYYIPAIDSIMDPKEVATENFHAWWEANKDKEGIEKAMRDRGIPIPKKQPRPISKSKN
;
A
#
# COMPACT_ATOMS: atom_id res chain seq x y z
N MET A 1 -10.94 -24.97 -6.48
CA MET A 1 -11.65 -23.67 -6.35
C MET A 1 -10.75 -22.62 -6.96
N ASN A 2 -11.17 -21.91 -8.01
CA ASN A 2 -10.38 -20.81 -8.56
C ASN A 2 -10.48 -19.63 -7.60
N GLU A 3 -9.44 -19.39 -6.80
CA GLU A 3 -9.36 -18.19 -5.97
C GLU A 3 -9.44 -16.95 -6.86
N LYS A 4 -10.47 -16.13 -6.65
CA LYS A 4 -10.64 -14.88 -7.38
C LYS A 4 -9.53 -13.90 -6.97
N ILE A 5 -8.69 -13.53 -7.92
CA ILE A 5 -7.61 -12.55 -7.69
C ILE A 5 -8.23 -11.22 -7.24
N LYS A 6 -7.89 -10.80 -6.02
CA LYS A 6 -8.32 -9.51 -5.46
C LYS A 6 -7.25 -8.46 -5.72
N VAL A 7 -7.50 -7.60 -6.70
CA VAL A 7 -6.64 -6.44 -7.01
C VAL A 7 -6.97 -5.28 -6.05
N PRO A 8 -6.00 -4.78 -5.24
CA PRO A 8 -6.22 -3.67 -4.34
C PRO A 8 -6.74 -2.41 -5.04
N LYS A 9 -7.70 -1.70 -4.43
CA LYS A 9 -8.16 -0.38 -4.92
C LYS A 9 -7.14 0.70 -4.65
N CYS A 10 -6.38 0.56 -3.58
CA CYS A 10 -5.31 1.46 -3.20
C CYS A 10 -4.03 0.64 -2.93
N PHE A 11 -3.00 0.83 -3.75
CA PHE A 11 -1.70 0.20 -3.52
C PHE A 11 -0.89 0.88 -2.40
N ILE A 12 -1.26 2.08 -1.98
CA ILE A 12 -0.59 2.75 -0.85
C ILE A 12 -0.83 1.99 0.46
N CYS A 13 -2.09 1.68 0.79
CA CYS A 13 -2.46 1.02 2.04
C CYS A 13 -2.99 -0.41 1.87
N LEU A 14 -2.98 -0.96 0.65
CA LEU A 14 -3.58 -2.25 0.32
C LEU A 14 -5.04 -2.38 0.82
N ASP A 15 -5.83 -1.33 0.60
CA ASP A 15 -7.22 -1.17 1.04
C ASP A 15 -7.47 -1.14 2.55
N ARG A 16 -6.43 -1.14 3.40
CA ARG A 16 -6.57 -1.08 4.87
C ARG A 16 -6.99 0.30 5.39
N GLY A 17 -6.66 1.35 4.66
CA GLY A 17 -6.89 2.75 5.06
C GLY A 17 -5.78 3.36 5.91
N PHE A 18 -4.85 2.57 6.43
CA PHE A 18 -3.70 3.04 7.19
C PHE A 18 -2.45 2.23 6.84
N ILE A 19 -1.30 2.74 7.27
CA ILE A 19 -0.01 2.07 7.17
C ILE A 19 0.66 2.12 8.54
N LEU A 20 1.30 1.02 8.89
CA LEU A 20 2.17 0.94 10.06
C LEU A 20 3.59 1.27 9.62
N TYR A 21 4.24 2.17 10.34
CA TYR A 21 5.63 2.55 10.07
C TYR A 21 6.41 2.57 11.38
N ARG A 22 7.69 2.22 11.31
CA ARG A 22 8.58 2.30 12.49
C ARG A 22 9.24 3.66 12.55
N LYS A 23 9.23 4.28 13.72
CA LYS A 23 9.96 5.52 14.02
C LYS A 23 10.52 5.43 15.43
N TYR A 24 11.78 5.79 15.62
CA TYR A 24 12.46 5.61 16.91
C TYR A 24 12.35 4.15 17.41
N GLU A 25 11.74 3.94 18.58
CA GLU A 25 11.63 2.63 19.24
C GLU A 25 10.23 1.98 19.07
N GLY A 26 9.33 2.57 18.28
CA GLY A 26 7.93 2.15 18.22
C GLY A 26 7.37 1.93 16.82
N GLU A 27 6.24 1.25 16.78
CA GLU A 27 5.36 1.18 15.61
C GLU A 27 4.29 2.26 15.70
N TYR A 28 4.16 3.03 14.63
CA TYR A 28 3.27 4.18 14.51
C TYR A 28 2.32 3.94 13.35
N VAL A 29 1.23 4.70 13.31
CA VAL A 29 0.21 4.62 12.26
C VAL A 29 0.10 5.93 11.51
N ALA A 30 0.00 5.86 10.19
CA ALA A 30 -0.37 6.98 9.33
C ALA A 30 -1.63 6.60 8.54
N HIS A 31 -2.56 7.54 8.38
CA HIS A 31 -3.74 7.30 7.55
C HIS A 31 -3.40 7.50 6.07
N CYS A 32 -4.04 6.72 5.22
CA CYS A 32 -3.96 6.89 3.77
C CYS A 32 -4.88 8.02 3.31
N SER A 33 -4.61 8.61 2.15
CA SER A 33 -5.48 9.60 1.51
C SER A 33 -6.66 8.99 0.73
N CYS A 34 -6.72 7.66 0.61
CA CYS A 34 -7.81 6.98 -0.08
C CYS A 34 -9.13 7.00 0.72
N LYS A 35 -10.25 6.62 0.08
CA LYS A 35 -11.57 6.54 0.75
C LYS A 35 -11.55 5.68 2.02
N ALA A 36 -10.81 4.57 2.02
CA ALA A 36 -10.66 3.74 3.21
C ALA A 36 -9.82 4.43 4.31
N GLY A 37 -8.95 5.37 3.96
CA GLY A 37 -8.14 6.11 4.93
C GLY A 37 -8.85 7.28 5.58
N GLN A 38 -9.89 7.81 4.96
CA GLN A 38 -10.70 8.90 5.53
C GLN A 38 -11.29 8.56 6.90
N GLN A 39 -11.59 7.28 7.17
CA GLN A 39 -12.11 6.84 8.47
C GLN A 39 -11.07 6.87 9.60
N TYR A 40 -9.78 6.99 9.27
CA TYR A 40 -8.67 7.01 10.23
C TYR A 40 -8.10 8.42 10.43
N ILE A 41 -8.72 9.45 9.86
CA ILE A 41 -8.33 10.84 10.11
C ILE A 41 -8.67 11.17 11.56
N TYR A 42 -7.66 11.49 12.35
CA TYR A 42 -7.81 11.89 13.74
C TYR A 42 -6.77 12.95 14.10
N ASP A 43 -7.23 14.09 14.59
CA ASP A 43 -6.40 15.26 14.95
C ASP A 43 -6.49 15.62 16.43
N GLY A 44 -7.11 14.76 17.25
CA GLY A 44 -7.29 15.00 18.68
C GLY A 44 -8.43 15.96 19.05
N SER A 45 -9.07 16.62 18.07
CA SER A 45 -10.14 17.60 18.29
C SER A 45 -11.51 16.96 18.57
N GLN A 46 -11.71 15.73 18.10
CA GLN A 46 -12.98 15.00 18.20
C GLN A 46 -13.21 14.34 19.57
N SER A 47 -12.25 14.44 20.49
CA SER A 47 -12.34 13.88 21.84
C SER A 47 -12.88 14.91 22.84
N SER A 48 -13.71 14.45 23.79
CA SER A 48 -14.25 15.29 24.88
C SER A 48 -13.17 15.91 25.76
N LYS A 49 -11.97 15.31 25.77
CA LYS A 49 -10.74 15.89 26.29
C LYS A 49 -9.77 16.08 25.12
N LYS A 50 -9.21 17.29 24.98
CA LYS A 50 -8.17 17.57 23.97
C LYS A 50 -7.06 16.53 24.09
N SER A 51 -6.89 15.72 23.06
CA SER A 51 -5.83 14.73 23.01
C SER A 51 -4.65 15.30 22.20
N PRO A 52 -3.40 15.16 22.67
CA PRO A 52 -2.23 15.47 21.85
C PRO A 52 -1.99 14.43 20.75
N TYR A 53 -2.72 13.31 20.79
CA TYR A 53 -2.61 12.26 19.79
C TYR A 53 -3.29 12.68 18.49
N TYR A 54 -2.60 12.47 17.39
CA TYR A 54 -3.14 12.58 16.04
C TYR A 54 -2.56 11.46 15.18
N ILE A 55 -3.30 11.09 14.14
CA ILE A 55 -2.85 10.16 13.12
C ILE A 55 -2.42 11.02 11.92
N PRO A 56 -1.12 11.07 11.58
CA PRO A 56 -0.65 11.85 10.44
C PRO A 56 -1.15 11.26 9.11
N ALA A 57 -1.26 12.11 8.10
CA ALA A 57 -1.39 11.67 6.72
C ALA A 57 -0.08 11.02 6.24
N ILE A 58 -0.17 10.01 5.39
CA ILE A 58 1.00 9.31 4.85
C ILE A 58 2.01 10.23 4.17
N ASP A 59 1.55 11.21 3.41
CA ASP A 59 2.39 12.15 2.65
C ASP A 59 3.22 13.08 3.55
N SER A 60 2.86 13.18 4.83
CA SER A 60 3.62 13.88 5.86
C SER A 60 4.76 13.03 6.44
N ILE A 61 4.80 11.73 6.13
CA ILE A 61 5.74 10.75 6.69
C ILE A 61 6.66 10.16 5.61
N MET A 62 6.15 9.90 4.40
CA MET A 62 6.87 9.20 3.32
C MET A 62 6.26 9.55 1.96
N ASP A 63 6.99 9.28 0.86
CA ASP A 63 6.44 9.47 -0.50
C ASP A 63 5.39 8.38 -0.81
N PRO A 64 4.10 8.75 -0.99
CA PRO A 64 3.06 7.78 -1.30
C PRO A 64 3.29 7.03 -2.61
N LYS A 65 4.02 7.61 -3.57
CA LYS A 65 4.33 6.96 -4.85
C LYS A 65 5.32 5.81 -4.67
N GLU A 66 6.35 6.00 -3.85
CA GLU A 66 7.34 4.95 -3.55
C GLU A 66 6.65 3.78 -2.85
N VAL A 67 5.85 4.07 -1.82
CA VAL A 67 5.06 3.06 -1.09
C VAL A 67 4.11 2.30 -2.01
N ALA A 68 3.37 3.01 -2.87
CA ALA A 68 2.47 2.38 -3.83
C ALA A 68 3.22 1.47 -4.81
N THR A 69 4.41 1.88 -5.24
CA THR A 69 5.26 1.12 -6.17
C THR A 69 5.77 -0.16 -5.52
N GLU A 70 6.31 -0.07 -4.30
CA GLU A 70 6.78 -1.23 -3.54
C GLU A 70 5.67 -2.24 -3.27
N ASN A 71 4.52 -1.76 -2.78
CA ASN A 71 3.35 -2.60 -2.52
C ASN A 71 2.78 -3.22 -3.80
N PHE A 72 2.78 -2.49 -4.92
CA PHE A 72 2.39 -3.03 -6.21
C PHE A 72 3.32 -4.14 -6.65
N HIS A 73 4.64 -3.95 -6.56
CA HIS A 73 5.63 -4.97 -6.92
C HIS A 73 5.49 -6.23 -6.06
N ALA A 74 5.36 -6.08 -4.74
CA ALA A 74 5.15 -7.20 -3.83
C ALA A 74 3.86 -7.96 -4.15
N TRP A 75 2.76 -7.23 -4.38
CA TRP A 75 1.49 -7.85 -4.78
C TRP A 75 1.61 -8.53 -6.15
N TRP A 76 2.27 -7.92 -7.13
CA TRP A 76 2.46 -8.48 -8.46
C TRP A 76 3.24 -9.78 -8.40
N GLU A 77 4.39 -9.80 -7.73
CA GLU A 77 5.21 -11.01 -7.60
C GLU A 77 4.45 -12.18 -6.96
N ALA A 78 3.55 -11.89 -6.01
CA ALA A 78 2.70 -12.90 -5.37
C ALA A 78 1.51 -13.38 -6.23
N ASN A 79 1.16 -12.68 -7.31
CA ASN A 79 -0.06 -12.96 -8.10
C ASN A 79 0.18 -13.13 -9.60
N LYS A 80 1.37 -12.83 -10.13
CA LYS A 80 1.66 -12.80 -11.58
C LYS A 80 1.49 -14.14 -12.30
N ASP A 81 1.59 -15.26 -11.57
CA ASP A 81 1.46 -16.61 -12.12
C ASP A 81 0.06 -17.22 -11.87
N LYS A 82 -0.87 -16.44 -11.28
CA LYS A 82 -2.25 -16.91 -11.03
C LYS A 82 -3.11 -16.81 -12.29
N GLU A 83 -3.92 -17.83 -12.51
CA GLU A 83 -4.90 -17.85 -13.61
C GLU A 83 -5.84 -16.63 -13.52
N GLY A 84 -6.00 -15.92 -14.64
CA GLY A 84 -6.89 -14.75 -14.72
C GLY A 84 -6.26 -13.43 -14.28
N ILE A 85 -4.97 -13.39 -13.91
CA ILE A 85 -4.28 -12.16 -13.51
C ILE A 85 -4.34 -11.08 -14.58
N GLU A 86 -4.14 -11.44 -15.85
CA GLU A 86 -4.18 -10.48 -16.95
C GLU A 86 -5.58 -9.87 -17.13
N LYS A 87 -6.63 -10.67 -16.90
CA LYS A 87 -8.00 -10.18 -16.94
C LYS A 87 -8.25 -9.22 -15.77
N ALA A 88 -7.83 -9.60 -14.56
CA ALA A 88 -7.99 -8.78 -13.37
C ALA A 88 -7.25 -7.42 -13.49
N MET A 89 -6.07 -7.40 -14.11
CA MET A 89 -5.31 -6.17 -14.39
C MET A 89 -6.01 -5.29 -15.43
N ARG A 90 -6.48 -5.90 -16.54
CA ARG A 90 -7.24 -5.20 -17.60
C ARG A 90 -8.53 -4.59 -17.08
N ASP A 91 -9.32 -5.34 -16.32
CA ASP A 91 -10.59 -4.87 -15.73
C ASP A 91 -10.37 -3.67 -14.78
N ARG A 92 -9.15 -3.47 -14.28
CA ARG A 92 -8.77 -2.34 -13.41
C ARG A 92 -8.04 -1.22 -14.15
N GLY A 93 -7.80 -1.35 -15.45
CA GLY A 93 -7.04 -0.38 -16.24
C GLY A 93 -5.56 -0.28 -15.84
N ILE A 94 -5.01 -1.31 -15.21
CA ILE A 94 -3.61 -1.31 -14.76
C ILE A 94 -2.74 -1.97 -15.84
N PRO A 95 -1.68 -1.30 -16.32
CA PRO A 95 -0.79 -1.89 -17.30
C PRO A 95 -0.07 -3.11 -16.70
N ILE A 96 0.01 -4.18 -17.48
CA ILE A 96 0.76 -5.38 -17.10
C ILE A 96 2.26 -5.05 -17.23
N PRO A 97 3.08 -5.26 -16.18
CA PRO A 97 4.52 -5.10 -16.29
C PRO A 97 5.05 -6.03 -17.39
N LYS A 98 5.69 -5.47 -18.41
CA LYS A 98 6.45 -6.27 -19.38
C LYS A 98 7.56 -6.96 -18.59
N LYS A 99 7.78 -8.27 -18.79
CA LYS A 99 8.92 -9.00 -18.20
C LYS A 99 10.19 -8.19 -18.46
N GLN A 100 10.67 -7.44 -17.48
CA GLN A 100 12.05 -6.98 -17.51
C GLN A 100 12.90 -8.19 -17.12
N PRO A 101 13.98 -8.50 -17.86
CA PRO A 101 14.93 -9.51 -17.41
C PRO A 101 15.36 -9.14 -15.99
N ARG A 102 15.28 -10.09 -15.05
CA ARG A 102 15.72 -9.89 -13.67
C ARG A 102 17.12 -9.28 -13.71
N PRO A 103 17.39 -8.15 -13.03
CA PRO A 103 18.76 -7.73 -12.84
C PRO A 103 19.46 -8.86 -12.08
N ILE A 104 20.51 -9.40 -12.70
CA ILE A 104 21.41 -10.35 -12.05
C ILE A 104 21.94 -9.59 -10.83
N SER A 105 21.48 -9.97 -9.63
CA SER A 105 22.07 -9.51 -8.39
C SER A 105 23.55 -9.87 -8.48
N LYS A 106 24.41 -8.88 -8.70
CA LYS A 106 25.85 -9.07 -8.57
C LYS A 106 26.08 -9.50 -7.13
N SER A 107 26.37 -10.79 -6.95
CA SER A 107 26.95 -11.31 -5.71
C SER A 107 28.17 -10.45 -5.44
N LYS A 108 28.14 -9.65 -4.38
CA LYS A 108 29.35 -9.01 -3.90
C LYS A 108 30.21 -10.14 -3.31
N ASN A 109 31.38 -10.32 -3.92
CA ASN A 109 32.46 -11.18 -3.44
C ASN A 109 32.87 -10.81 -2.01
#